data_AF-A0A960ZET8-F1
#
_entry.id   AF-A0A960ZET8-F1
#
_cell.length_a   1.000
_cell.length_b   1.000
_cell.length_c   1.000
_cell.angle_alpha   90.00
_cell.angle_beta   90.00
_cell.angle_gamma   90.00
#
_symmetry.space_group_name_H-M   'P 1'
#
loop_
_entity.id
_entity.type
_entity.pdbx_description
1 polymer ?
#
loop_
_entity_poly.entity_id
_entity_poly.type
_entity_poly.pdbx_seq_one_letter_code
_entity_poly.pdbx_strand_id
1 'polypeptide(L)'
;MKNRNHILFAMTLSFFFVLDVEASSFQNTIDFSPHFRISPKKSTSLQIAKKDTSTVRLISEAVAKKRAEAKYGGRALSAKLFEAKGKLFYKVKMIKNGRIDFVKIPAEQ
;
A
#
# COMPACT_ATOMS: atom_id res chain seq x y z
N MET A 1 59.76 -4.79 6.81
CA MET A 1 59.10 -4.35 8.05
C MET A 1 57.75 -5.01 8.15
N LYS A 2 57.52 -5.72 9.25
CA LYS A 2 56.39 -6.58 9.55
C LYS A 2 55.49 -5.81 10.51
N ASN A 3 54.21 -5.63 10.20
CA ASN A 3 53.22 -5.36 11.23
C ASN A 3 51.90 -6.04 10.86
N ARG A 4 51.61 -7.09 11.63
CA ARG A 4 50.37 -7.87 11.63
C ARG A 4 49.71 -7.62 12.98
N ASN A 5 48.56 -6.97 13.00
CA ASN A 5 47.59 -6.96 14.11
C ASN A 5 46.26 -7.34 13.41
N HIS A 6 45.76 -8.57 13.41
CA HIS A 6 45.19 -9.38 14.50
C HIS A 6 44.29 -8.61 15.47
N ILE A 7 43.05 -9.15 15.60
CA ILE A 7 42.02 -8.93 16.65
C ILE A 7 41.10 -7.74 16.30
N LEU A 8 39.79 -7.89 16.10
CA LEU A 8 38.82 -8.45 17.03
C LEU A 8 37.52 -8.89 16.31
N PHE A 9 37.12 -10.14 16.53
CA PHE A 9 35.78 -10.65 16.27
C PHE A 9 34.82 -10.07 17.33
N ALA A 10 33.77 -9.35 16.90
CA ALA A 10 32.58 -9.07 17.70
C ALA A 10 31.40 -9.56 16.86
N MET A 11 30.99 -10.83 16.93
CA MET A 11 30.24 -11.50 18.00
C MET A 11 29.06 -10.69 18.56
N THR A 12 27.86 -11.14 18.15
CA THR A 12 26.54 -11.07 18.78
C THR A 12 25.87 -9.70 18.97
N LEU A 13 24.69 -9.54 18.34
CA LEU A 13 23.44 -9.69 19.09
C LEU A 13 22.24 -9.91 18.15
N SER A 14 21.64 -11.09 18.23
CA SER A 14 20.38 -11.42 17.58
C SER A 14 19.24 -10.83 18.40
N PHE A 15 18.64 -9.72 17.95
CA PHE A 15 17.36 -9.27 18.48
C PHE A 15 16.22 -9.91 17.67
N PHE A 16 15.65 -10.97 18.23
CA PHE A 16 14.30 -11.42 17.90
C PHE A 16 13.33 -10.35 18.38
N PHE A 17 12.82 -9.51 17.48
CA PHE A 17 11.66 -8.69 17.80
C PHE A 17 10.41 -9.57 17.78
N VAL A 18 9.87 -9.72 18.98
CA VAL A 18 8.59 -10.33 19.33
C VAL A 18 7.49 -9.75 18.43
N LEU A 19 6.71 -10.67 17.86
CA LEU A 19 5.44 -10.41 17.19
C LEU A 19 4.43 -9.93 18.24
N ASP A 20 4.10 -8.65 18.26
CA ASP A 20 2.88 -8.18 18.92
C ASP A 20 1.76 -8.22 17.88
N VAL A 21 0.91 -9.23 18.04
CA VAL A 21 -0.34 -9.41 17.32
C VAL A 21 -1.37 -8.56 18.06
N GLU A 22 -1.78 -7.45 17.45
CA GLU A 22 -2.96 -6.73 17.90
C GLU A 22 -3.98 -6.71 16.76
N ALA A 23 -4.80 -7.77 16.75
CA ALA A 23 -6.00 -7.83 15.95
C ALA A 23 -7.04 -6.88 16.57
N SER A 24 -7.07 -5.63 16.10
CA SER A 24 -8.15 -4.71 16.45
C SER A 24 -9.46 -5.20 15.82
N SER A 25 -10.28 -5.83 16.66
CA SER A 25 -11.67 -6.19 16.37
C SER A 25 -12.47 -4.94 15.97
N PHE A 26 -12.91 -4.91 14.71
CA PHE A 26 -13.92 -3.94 14.26
C PHE A 26 -15.29 -4.36 14.80
N GLN A 27 -15.69 -3.87 15.98
CA GLN A 27 -17.11 -3.73 16.29
C GLN A 27 -17.63 -2.44 15.65
N ASN A 28 -18.12 -2.56 14.41
CA ASN A 28 -19.00 -1.54 13.83
C ASN A 28 -20.44 -2.06 13.92
N THR A 29 -21.06 -1.85 15.08
CA THR A 29 -22.52 -2.00 15.23
C THR A 29 -23.18 -0.83 14.53
N ILE A 30 -23.63 -1.06 13.29
CA ILE A 30 -24.46 -0.09 12.58
C ILE A 30 -25.88 -0.25 13.12
N ASP A 31 -26.27 0.64 14.03
CA ASP A 31 -27.67 0.87 14.40
C ASP A 31 -28.37 1.50 13.19
N PHE A 32 -29.06 0.65 12.41
CA PHE A 32 -29.95 1.10 11.34
C PHE A 32 -31.35 1.27 11.93
N SER A 33 -31.63 2.45 12.49
CA SER A 33 -32.99 2.94 12.66
C SER A 33 -33.49 3.57 11.34
N PRO A 34 -34.46 2.99 10.62
CA PRO A 34 -34.90 3.53 9.34
C PRO A 34 -36.15 4.39 9.55
N HIS A 35 -35.98 5.70 9.70
CA HIS A 35 -37.10 6.63 9.52
C HIS A 35 -36.64 7.86 8.74
N PHE A 36 -36.45 7.69 7.44
CA PHE A 36 -36.36 8.83 6.54
C PHE A 36 -37.30 8.62 5.35
N ARG A 37 -38.50 9.21 5.45
CA ARG A 37 -39.42 9.38 4.32
C ARG A 37 -38.82 10.43 3.39
N ILE A 38 -38.41 10.02 2.18
CA ILE A 38 -38.15 10.96 1.08
C ILE A 38 -39.06 10.58 -0.09
N SER A 39 -39.90 11.53 -0.47
CA SER A 39 -40.80 11.48 -1.62
C SER A 39 -40.03 11.32 -2.94
N PRO A 40 -40.55 10.58 -3.94
CA PRO A 40 -39.86 10.37 -5.21
C PRO A 40 -40.16 11.55 -6.17
N LYS A 41 -39.15 12.37 -6.46
CA LYS A 41 -39.14 13.21 -7.66
C LYS A 41 -37.81 13.03 -8.39
N LYS A 42 -37.89 12.23 -9.46
CA LYS A 42 -37.29 12.45 -10.78
C LYS A 42 -35.99 13.27 -10.77
N SER A 43 -34.85 12.63 -11.06
CA SER A 43 -34.02 12.90 -12.27
C SER A 43 -32.66 12.24 -12.18
N THR A 44 -32.19 11.82 -13.36
CA THR A 44 -30.79 11.51 -13.70
C THR A 44 -30.30 10.12 -13.31
N SER A 45 -30.65 9.16 -14.16
CA SER A 45 -29.87 7.94 -14.35
C SER A 45 -28.43 8.31 -14.74
N LEU A 46 -27.53 8.29 -13.76
CA LEU A 46 -26.10 8.22 -14.02
C LEU A 46 -25.83 6.86 -14.65
N GLN A 47 -25.92 6.78 -15.98
CA GLN A 47 -25.28 5.73 -16.76
C GLN A 47 -23.77 5.90 -16.55
N ILE A 48 -23.26 5.34 -15.44
CA ILE A 48 -21.84 5.14 -15.25
C ILE A 48 -21.48 4.07 -16.26
N ALA A 49 -21.11 4.51 -17.46
CA ALA A 49 -20.52 3.69 -18.50
C ALA A 49 -19.38 2.91 -17.85
N LYS A 50 -19.64 1.62 -17.57
CA LYS A 50 -18.61 0.63 -17.29
C LYS A 50 -17.77 0.58 -18.56
N LYS A 51 -16.72 1.40 -18.58
CA LYS A 51 -15.71 1.41 -19.62
C LYS A 51 -15.14 -0.01 -19.68
N ASP A 52 -15.47 -0.72 -20.74
CA ASP A 52 -14.85 -1.98 -21.11
C ASP A 52 -13.33 -1.77 -21.20
N THR A 53 -12.63 -2.12 -20.13
CA THR A 53 -11.18 -2.28 -20.13
C THR A 53 -10.91 -3.76 -20.20
N SER A 54 -10.39 -4.18 -21.36
CA SER A 54 -9.58 -5.38 -21.53
C SER A 54 -8.94 -5.79 -20.21
N THR A 55 -9.33 -6.95 -19.68
CA THR A 55 -9.08 -7.35 -18.29
C THR A 55 -7.61 -7.72 -18.06
N VAL A 56 -6.70 -6.77 -18.23
CA VAL A 56 -5.37 -6.83 -17.62
C VAL A 56 -5.63 -6.87 -16.12
N ARG A 57 -5.23 -7.97 -15.47
CA ARG A 57 -5.40 -8.11 -14.03
C ARG A 57 -4.46 -7.14 -13.33
N LEU A 58 -4.99 -5.98 -12.96
CA LEU A 58 -4.26 -4.96 -12.23
C LEU A 58 -4.35 -5.21 -10.73
N ILE A 59 -3.23 -5.04 -10.02
CA ILE A 59 -3.23 -4.98 -8.57
C ILE A 59 -3.94 -3.70 -8.10
N SER A 60 -4.61 -3.77 -6.96
CA SER A 60 -5.20 -2.57 -6.36
C SER A 60 -4.13 -1.63 -5.79
N GLU A 61 -4.49 -0.35 -5.62
CA GLU A 61 -3.62 0.65 -5.01
C GLU A 61 -3.14 0.21 -3.60
N ALA A 62 -4.03 -0.42 -2.82
CA ALA A 62 -3.70 -0.93 -1.50
C ALA A 62 -2.64 -2.04 -1.56
N VAL A 63 -2.73 -2.94 -2.55
CA VAL A 63 -1.74 -4.00 -2.77
C VAL A 63 -0.41 -3.40 -3.21
N ALA A 64 -0.43 -2.39 -4.09
CA ALA A 64 0.79 -1.69 -4.52
C ALA A 64 1.50 -1.01 -3.34
N LYS A 65 0.75 -0.36 -2.44
CA LYS A 65 1.27 0.26 -1.21
C LYS A 65 1.89 -0.79 -0.28
N LYS A 66 1.18 -1.88 0.02
CA LYS A 66 1.70 -2.98 0.85
C LYS A 66 2.97 -3.60 0.27
N ARG A 67 3.01 -3.84 -1.04
CA ARG A 67 4.22 -4.34 -1.74
C ARG A 67 5.39 -3.36 -1.62
N ALA A 68 5.12 -2.06 -1.72
CA ALA A 68 6.14 -1.03 -1.57
C ALA A 68 6.69 -0.98 -0.13
N GLU A 69 5.82 -1.02 0.87
CA GLU A 69 6.21 -1.05 2.29
C GLU A 69 7.03 -2.30 2.62
N ALA A 70 6.60 -3.48 2.16
CA ALA A 70 7.33 -4.73 2.37
C ALA A 70 8.72 -4.74 1.72
N LYS A 71 8.87 -4.10 0.55
CA LYS A 71 10.12 -4.13 -0.22
C LYS A 71 11.12 -3.03 0.18
N TYR A 72 10.64 -1.82 0.44
CA TYR A 72 11.50 -0.64 0.67
C TYR A 72 11.54 -0.20 2.14
N GLY A 73 10.63 -0.70 2.97
CA GLY A 73 10.40 -0.23 4.34
C GLY A 73 9.79 1.17 4.39
N GLY A 74 9.47 1.65 5.60
CA GLY A 74 8.77 2.92 5.80
C GLY A 74 7.26 2.81 5.55
N ARG A 75 6.59 3.96 5.36
CA ARG A 75 5.13 4.05 5.20
C ARG A 75 4.75 4.60 3.83
N ALA A 76 3.81 3.94 3.15
CA ALA A 76 3.26 4.43 1.90
C ALA A 76 2.12 5.43 2.16
N LEU A 77 2.20 6.60 1.52
CA LEU A 77 1.23 7.69 1.69
C LEU A 77 0.14 7.65 0.61
N SER A 78 0.53 7.42 -0.64
CA SER A 78 -0.38 7.40 -1.79
C SER A 78 0.23 6.58 -2.93
N ALA A 79 -0.60 5.95 -3.77
CA ALA A 79 -0.13 5.45 -5.05
C ALA A 79 -0.99 5.94 -6.21
N LYS A 80 -0.35 6.23 -7.34
CA LYS A 80 -1.02 6.62 -8.58
C LYS A 80 -0.61 5.69 -9.70
N LEU A 81 -1.60 5.19 -10.44
CA LEU A 81 -1.36 4.42 -11.66
C LEU A 81 -0.79 5.35 -12.72
N PHE A 82 0.26 4.89 -13.40
CA PHE A 82 0.98 5.61 -14.44
C PHE A 82 1.49 4.61 -15.48
N GLU A 83 1.40 4.98 -16.75
CA GLU A 83 1.93 4.18 -17.84
C GLU A 83 3.30 4.70 -18.28
N ALA A 84 4.28 3.82 -18.39
CA ALA A 84 5.62 4.16 -18.86
C ALA A 84 6.11 3.10 -19.84
N LYS A 85 6.43 3.52 -21.08
CA LYS A 85 6.97 2.63 -22.13
C LYS A 85 6.05 1.41 -22.40
N GLY A 86 4.73 1.63 -22.45
CA GLY A 86 3.74 0.58 -22.68
C GLY A 86 3.56 -0.41 -21.51
N LYS A 87 4.08 -0.10 -20.32
CA LYS A 87 3.91 -0.90 -19.10
C LYS A 87 3.22 -0.07 -18.03
N LEU A 88 2.30 -0.70 -17.30
CA LEU A 88 1.55 -0.06 -16.22
C LEU A 88 2.29 -0.19 -14.89
N PHE A 89 2.49 0.93 -14.21
CA PHE A 89 3.14 1.01 -12.91
C PHE A 89 2.33 1.85 -11.93
N TYR A 90 2.35 1.48 -10.65
CA TYR A 90 1.99 2.37 -9.56
C TYR A 90 3.20 3.17 -9.10
N LYS A 91 3.14 4.50 -9.21
CA LYS A 91 4.07 5.41 -8.54
C LYS A 91 3.60 5.62 -7.11
N VAL A 92 4.31 5.01 -6.15
CA VAL A 92 4.00 5.06 -4.73
C VAL A 92 4.86 6.13 -4.07
N LYS A 93 4.21 7.08 -3.39
CA LYS A 93 4.87 8.05 -2.51
C LYS A 93 5.08 7.41 -1.16
N MET A 94 6.32 7.35 -0.70
CA MET A 94 6.71 6.72 0.56
C MET A 94 7.40 7.74 1.47
N ILE A 95 7.33 7.50 2.79
CA ILE A 95 8.11 8.22 3.79
C ILE A 95 8.94 7.24 4.62
N LYS A 96 10.23 7.52 4.76
CA LYS A 96 11.19 6.72 5.54
C LYS A 96 12.21 7.65 6.19
N ASN A 97 12.36 7.57 7.51
CA ASN A 97 13.30 8.41 8.27
C ASN A 97 13.16 9.92 7.97
N GLY A 98 11.91 10.40 7.83
CA GLY A 98 11.61 11.80 7.51
C GLY A 98 11.85 12.21 6.05
N ARG A 99 12.31 11.31 5.18
CA ARG A 99 12.51 11.58 3.74
C ARG A 99 11.36 11.01 2.92
N ILE A 100 10.97 11.74 1.88
CA ILE A 100 9.92 11.33 0.94
C ILE A 100 10.56 10.80 -0.32
N ASP A 101 10.23 9.57 -0.69
CA ASP A 101 10.70 8.89 -1.89
C ASP A 101 9.54 8.48 -2.79
N PHE A 102 9.81 8.29 -4.08
CA PHE A 102 8.85 7.76 -5.04
C PHE A 102 9.37 6.47 -5.64
N VAL A 103 8.65 5.38 -5.41
CA VAL A 103 8.99 4.05 -5.96
C VAL A 103 7.99 3.64 -7.03
N LYS A 104 8.43 2.80 -7.96
CA LYS A 104 7.59 2.23 -9.02
C LYS A 104 7.30 0.76 -8.70
N ILE A 105 6.02 0.40 -8.67
CA ILE A 105 5.54 -0.98 -8.47
C ILE A 105 4.83 -1.41 -9.74
N PRO A 106 5.14 -2.56 -10.35
CA PRO A 106 4.39 -3.09 -11.49
C PRO A 106 2.90 -3.24 -11.15
N ALA A 107 2.03 -2.77 -12.02
CA ALA A 107 0.58 -2.86 -11.80
C ALA A 107 0.01 -4.22 -12.21
N GLU A 108 0.73 -4.98 -13.03
CA GLU A 108 0.34 -6.31 -13.51
C GLU A 108 0.48 -7.36 -12.39
N GLN A 109 -0.48 -8.30 -12.33
CA GLN A 109 -0.45 -9.47 -11.45
C GLN A 109 0.41 -10.60 -11.99
#